data_AF-A0A512C351-F1
#
_entry.id   AF-A0A512C351-F1
#
_cell.length_a   1.000
_cell.length_b   1.000
_cell.length_c   1.000
_cell.angle_alpha   90.00
_cell.angle_beta   90.00
_cell.angle_gamma   90.00
#
_symmetry.space_group_name_H-M   'P 1'
#
loop_
_entity.id
_entity.type
_entity.pdbx_description
1 polymer ?
#
loop_
_entity_poly.entity_id
_entity_poly.type
_entity_poly.pdbx_seq_one_letter_code
_entity_poly.pdbx_strand_id
1 'polypeptide(L)' 'MQYAVIDLTSLDRQEYYNGFANRAPWPIMPYRIGLSEFSRTDYTGYLRVNWSFASALARLIQPDDLVRVHDYHLIPSRAS' A
#
# COMPACT_ATOMS: atom_id res chain seq x y z
N MET A 1 -4.21 24.00 -4.88
CA MET A 1 -4.11 22.52 -4.83
C MET A 1 -3.98 22.12 -3.37
N GLN A 2 -4.75 21.14 -2.92
CA GLN A 2 -4.69 20.64 -1.54
C GLN A 2 -4.03 19.26 -1.55
N TYR A 3 -3.13 19.03 -0.59
CA TYR A 3 -2.43 17.77 -0.44
C TYR A 3 -2.66 17.22 0.96
N ALA A 4 -2.92 15.93 1.05
CA ALA A 4 -2.91 15.18 2.30
C ALA A 4 -1.78 14.14 2.20
N VAL A 5 -0.86 14.20 3.16
CA VAL A 5 0.30 13.29 3.22
C VAL A 5 0.21 12.44 4.47
N ILE A 6 0.67 11.19 4.39
CA ILE A 6 0.75 10.28 5.52
C ILE A 6 2.22 9.91 5.71
N ASP A 7 2.73 10.17 6.91
CA ASP A 7 4.08 9.75 7.28
C ASP A 7 4.10 8.26 7.63
N LEU A 8 5.15 7.58 7.16
CA LEU A 8 5.40 6.19 7.50
C LEU A 8 6.44 6.11 8.62
N THR A 9 6.21 5.23 9.58
CA THR A 9 7.24 4.88 10.56
C THR A 9 8.41 4.17 9.87
N SER A 10 9.57 4.13 10.52
CA SER A 10 10.73 3.36 10.02
C SER A 10 10.39 1.88 9.81
N LEU A 11 9.53 1.31 10.66
CA LEU A 11 9.05 -0.07 10.55
C LEU A 11 8.14 -0.24 9.33
N ASP A 12 7.16 0.65 9.16
CA ASP A 12 6.27 0.61 8.00
C ASP A 12 7.03 0.78 6.71
N ARG A 13 8.00 1.71 6.65
CA ARG A 13 8.88 1.86 5.48
C ARG A 13 9.64 0.56 5.17
N GLN A 14 10.07 -0.17 6.19
CA GLN A 14 10.77 -1.43 6.02
C GLN A 14 9.85 -2.55 5.52
N GLU A 15 8.69 -2.74 6.14
CA GLU A 15 7.78 -3.85 5.83
C GLU A 15 6.93 -3.61 4.58
N TYR A 16 6.47 -2.37 4.36
CA TYR A 16 5.65 -1.98 3.20
C TYR A 16 6.51 -1.64 1.99
N TYR A 17 7.33 -0.57 2.06
CA TYR A 17 8.01 -0.05 0.87
C TYR A 17 9.22 -0.90 0.50
N ASN A 18 10.14 -1.12 1.43
CA ASN A 18 11.33 -1.96 1.16
C ASN A 18 11.00 -3.46 1.13
N GLY A 19 9.89 -3.85 1.76
CA GLY A 19 9.37 -5.21 1.86
C GLY A 19 8.36 -5.49 0.76
N PHE A 20 7.11 -5.76 1.12
CA PHE A 20 6.14 -6.37 0.21
C PHE A 20 5.90 -5.56 -1.06
N ALA A 21 5.73 -4.23 -0.99
CA ALA A 21 5.34 -3.45 -2.15
C ALA A 21 6.42 -3.45 -3.24
N ASN A 22 7.71 -3.38 -2.90
CA ASN A 22 8.79 -3.47 -3.91
C ASN A 22 9.36 -4.89 -4.09
N ARG A 23 9.04 -5.86 -3.23
CA ARG A 23 9.54 -7.25 -3.32
C ARG A 23 8.53 -8.30 -3.76
N ALA A 24 7.22 -8.06 -3.69
CA ALA A 24 6.22 -9.08 -4.02
C ALA A 24 5.48 -8.82 -5.35
N PRO A 25 4.89 -7.64 -5.63
CA PRO A 25 4.30 -7.36 -6.95
C PRO A 25 5.34 -7.24 -8.07
N TRP A 26 6.50 -6.66 -7.78
CA TRP A 26 7.53 -6.35 -8.78
C TRP A 26 8.17 -7.59 -9.44
N PRO A 27 8.51 -8.69 -8.72
CA PRO A 27 9.01 -9.91 -9.37
C PRO A 27 7.91 -10.87 -9.88
N ILE A 28 6.64 -10.70 -9.49
CA ILE A 28 5.53 -11.50 -10.03
C ILE A 28 5.10 -11.01 -11.42
N MET A 29 5.18 -9.70 -11.68
CA MET A 29 4.81 -9.12 -12.99
C MET A 29 5.67 -9.62 -14.18
N PRO A 30 6.97 -9.97 -14.04
CA PRO A 30 7.76 -10.52 -15.15
C PRO A 30 8.03 -12.04 -15.07
N TYR A 31 7.15 -12.88 -14.51
CA TYR A 31 7.33 -14.35 -14.47
C TYR A 31 8.58 -14.83 -13.71
N ARG A 32 9.00 -14.17 -12.62
CA ARG A 32 10.11 -14.62 -11.76
C ARG A 32 9.63 -15.13 -10.41
N ILE A 33 8.88 -16.23 -10.44
CA ILE A 33 8.32 -16.92 -9.26
C ILE A 33 9.42 -17.45 -8.30
N GLY A 34 10.68 -17.55 -8.75
CA GLY A 34 11.78 -18.13 -7.97
C GLY A 34 12.54 -17.18 -7.03
N LEU A 35 12.16 -15.90 -6.89
CA LEU A 35 12.88 -14.90 -6.08
C LEU A 35 12.03 -14.20 -5.02
N SER A 36 10.76 -14.56 -4.87
CA SER A 36 9.87 -13.97 -3.87
C SER A 36 10.19 -14.54 -2.48
N GLU A 37 11.20 -13.97 -1.81
CA GLU A 37 11.37 -14.07 -0.35
C GLU A 37 10.22 -13.30 0.32
N PHE A 38 9.07 -13.94 0.42
CA PHE A 38 7.88 -13.38 1.03
C PHE A 38 7.88 -13.68 2.54
N SER A 39 8.00 -12.64 3.36
CA SER A 39 7.75 -12.74 4.79
C SER A 39 6.29 -12.39 5.11
N ARG A 40 5.67 -13.17 6.00
CA ARG A 40 4.34 -12.86 6.56
C ARG A 40 4.32 -11.50 7.26
N THR A 41 5.47 -11.08 7.80
CA THR A 41 5.67 -9.77 8.44
C THR A 41 5.52 -8.64 7.42
N ASP A 42 6.16 -8.74 6.25
CA ASP A 42 6.10 -7.72 5.20
C ASP A 42 4.67 -7.56 4.66
N TYR A 43 3.94 -8.66 4.49
CA TYR A 43 2.53 -8.62 4.09
C TYR A 43 1.65 -7.92 5.14
N THR A 44 1.91 -8.19 6.41
CA THR A 44 1.17 -7.56 7.51
C THR A 44 1.43 -6.06 7.52
N GLY A 45 2.69 -5.63 7.34
CA GLY A 45 3.03 -4.21 7.16
C GLY A 45 2.35 -3.60 5.94
N TYR A 46 2.22 -4.36 4.84
CA TYR A 46 1.55 -3.88 3.64
C TYR A 46 0.06 -3.61 3.81
N LEU A 47 -0.64 -4.52 4.47
CA LEU A 47 -2.05 -4.34 4.80
C LEU A 47 -2.25 -3.20 5.79
N ARG A 48 -1.36 -3.08 6.80
CA ARG A 48 -1.42 -2.00 7.80
C ARG A 48 -1.33 -0.62 7.14
N VAL A 49 -0.35 -0.41 6.26
CA VAL A 49 -0.18 0.86 5.56
C VAL A 49 -1.37 1.16 4.64
N ASN A 50 -1.86 0.17 3.88
CA ASN A 50 -3.05 0.34 3.03
C ASN A 50 -4.29 0.73 3.83
N TRP A 51 -4.47 0.14 5.02
CA TRP A 51 -5.58 0.49 5.91
C TRP A 51 -5.46 1.92 6.45
N SER A 52 -4.24 2.38 6.78
CA SER A 52 -4.00 3.77 7.17
C SER A 52 -4.36 4.76 6.06
N PHE A 53 -3.99 4.45 4.80
CA PHE A 53 -4.40 5.24 3.63
C PHE A 53 -5.91 5.30 3.47
N ALA A 54 -6.59 4.15 3.47
CA ALA A 54 -8.04 4.08 3.33
C ALA A 54 -8.77 4.83 4.46
N SER A 55 -8.32 4.66 5.70
CA SER A 55 -8.90 5.32 6.87
C SER A 55 -8.70 6.84 6.86
N ALA A 56 -7.55 7.32 6.36
CA ALA A 56 -7.32 8.75 6.20
C ALA A 56 -8.17 9.32 5.07
N LEU A 57 -8.25 8.63 3.94
CA LEU A 57 -9.05 9.05 2.79
C LEU A 57 -10.54 9.12 3.12
N ALA A 58 -11.08 8.12 3.84
CA ALA A 58 -12.48 8.07 4.24
C ALA A 58 -12.93 9.28 5.09
N ARG A 59 -11.99 9.96 5.77
CA ARG A 59 -12.29 11.20 6.53
C ARG A 59 -12.30 12.46 5.67
N LEU A 60 -11.80 12.40 4.44
CA LEU A 60 -11.62 13.55 3.56
C LEU A 60 -12.60 13.56 2.38
N ILE A 61 -13.10 12.39 1.97
CA ILE A 61 -13.97 12.25 0.80
C ILE A 61 -15.45 12.49 1.13
N GLN A 62 -16.17 13.03 0.17
CA GLN A 62 -17.62 13.18 0.18
C GLN A 62 -18.29 12.06 -0.66
N PRO A 63 -19.60 11.81 -0.48
CA PRO A 63 -20.30 10.71 -1.15
C PRO A 63 -20.20 10.70 -2.69
N ASP A 64 -20.05 11.86 -3.32
CA ASP A 64 -19.99 11.99 -4.78
C ASP A 64 -18.56 12.12 -5.33
N ASP A 65 -17.54 12.00 -4.47
CA ASP A 65 -16.15 12.12 -4.89
C ASP A 65 -15.68 10.88 -5.67
N LEU A 66 -15.05 11.12 -6.83
CA LEU A 66 -14.40 10.08 -7.61
C LEU A 66 -12.97 9.82 -7.11
N VAL A 67 -12.79 8.70 -6.42
CA VAL A 67 -11.47 8.25 -5.95
C VAL A 67 -10.75 7.45 -7.04
N ARG A 68 -9.55 7.89 -7.42
CA ARG A 68 -8.65 7.14 -8.31
C ARG A 68 -7.40 6.73 -7.55
N VAL A 69 -7.22 5.43 -7.34
CA VAL A 69 -6.01 4.85 -6.75
C VAL A 69 -5.02 4.56 -7.87
N HIS A 70 -3.76 4.95 -7.67
CA HIS A 70 -2.69 4.74 -8.64
C HIS A 70 -1.62 3.82 -8.06
N ASP A 71 -1.12 2.92 -8.91
CA ASP A 71 -0.03 1.99 -8.64
C ASP A 71 -0.36 0.81 -7.72
N TYR A 72 0.44 -0.26 -7.81
CA TYR A 72 0.18 -1.53 -7.13
C TYR A 72 0.43 -1.47 -5.61
N HIS A 73 1.14 -0.44 -5.13
CA HIS A 73 1.38 -0.24 -3.69
C HIS A 73 0.08 -0.06 -2.90
N LEU A 74 -1.00 0.34 -3.57
CA LEU A 74 -2.29 0.67 -2.96
C LEU A 74 -3.43 -0.30 -3.31
N ILE A 75 -3.15 -1.50 -3.84
CA ILE A 75 -4.20 -2.44 -4.31
C ILE A 75 -5.26 -2.78 -3.25
N PRO A 76 -4.92 -3.09 -1.98
CA PRO A 76 -5.91 -3.34 -0.93
C PRO A 76 -6.67 -2.10 -0.48
N SER A 77 -6.25 -0.89 -0.86
CA SER A 77 -6.90 0.33 -0.42
C SER A 77 -8.26 0.48 -1.13
N ARG A 78 -9.31 0.08 -0.43
CA ARG A 78 -10.68 0.48 -0.74
C ARG A 78 -11.20 1.27 0.46
N ALA A 79 -11.64 2.50 0.21
CA ALA A 79 -12.46 3.22 1.18
C ALA A 79 -13.84 2.56 1.17
N SER A 80 -14.26 2.04 2.31
CA SER A 80 -15.59 1.47 2.56
C SER A 80 -16.44 2.45 3.35
#